data_AF-A0A7Z0SF96-F1
#
_entry.id   AF-A0A7Z0SF96-F1
#
_cell.length_a   1.000
_cell.length_b   1.000
_cell.length_c   1.000
_cell.angle_alpha   90.00
_cell.angle_beta   90.00
_cell.angle_gamma   90.00
#
_symmetry.space_group_name_H-M   'P 1'
#
loop_
_entity.id
_entity.type
_entity.pdbx_description
1 polymer ?
#
loop_
_entity_poly.entity_id
_entity_poly.type
_entity_poly.pdbx_seq_one_letter_code
_entity_poly.pdbx_strand_id
1 'polypeptide(L)'
;MSETTFSPIPYSFASRYLDSISKILLMETITNSNILNQQFYFSPDQSLFTLSQAEIAQLKSFQQGLSRHLVTLLNSQRPGWGNAAFSLYARILSLTLSIESGKFVFLDTFRESSPAIPYSEVARYETKFLAQKENSLYAIAQLRAALFAEQNVISEKAYGQLEMQSNYYYEREQGLQNKQGIKISGEQLLASKSIPLPETLFPKLTKQQRAAGLGRLEAYQQSIEQQLHALYGYDLFTRNCVTEITRTINQLPTDNLQIKELSQLTDKDIISFIPFGSFRSLSDDYSKQALPSFRHQQVTEMCRAENSAIVFFREFNTLSATNYKFNDQDAAFLIFTDDNILMRPIFGSINLAVATTMSIYGSLSLAFDSGKALKDGTMGILMSLPELAFFNIRKGSYKHLSLPEN
;
A
#
# COMPACT_ATOMS: atom_id res chain seq x y z
N MET A 1 9.63 -20.30 -26.40
CA MET A 1 9.22 -19.63 -25.15
C MET A 1 9.82 -18.24 -25.19
N SER A 2 9.02 -17.16 -25.16
CA SER A 2 9.57 -15.80 -25.26
C SER A 2 10.24 -15.42 -23.94
N GLU A 3 11.49 -14.95 -24.02
CA GLU A 3 12.33 -14.52 -22.90
C GLU A 3 11.81 -13.27 -22.15
N THR A 4 10.59 -12.82 -22.43
CA THR A 4 10.09 -11.48 -22.07
C THR A 4 8.93 -11.48 -21.08
N THR A 5 8.42 -12.65 -20.68
CA THR A 5 7.23 -12.73 -19.81
C THR A 5 7.37 -13.82 -18.76
N PHE A 6 7.17 -13.45 -17.50
CA PHE A 6 7.02 -14.40 -16.40
C PHE A 6 5.89 -15.37 -16.72
N SER A 7 6.18 -16.67 -16.70
CA SER A 7 5.13 -17.67 -16.87
C SER A 7 4.31 -17.69 -15.59
N PRO A 8 2.99 -17.46 -15.66
CA PRO A 8 2.16 -17.45 -14.46
C PRO A 8 2.27 -18.79 -13.74
N ILE A 9 2.22 -18.76 -12.41
CA ILE A 9 2.25 -19.96 -11.57
C ILE A 9 1.20 -20.93 -12.14
N PRO A 10 1.61 -22.13 -12.62
CA PRO A 10 0.70 -23.04 -13.26
C PRO A 10 -0.39 -23.41 -12.25
N TYR A 11 -1.62 -23.55 -12.74
CA TYR A 11 -2.77 -23.88 -11.90
C TYR A 11 -2.56 -25.26 -11.26
N SER A 12 -2.00 -25.23 -10.05
CA SER A 12 -1.42 -26.39 -9.39
C SER A 12 -2.49 -27.28 -8.77
N PHE A 13 -2.11 -28.48 -8.31
CA PHE A 13 -3.00 -29.29 -7.50
C PHE A 13 -3.45 -28.54 -6.23
N ALA A 14 -2.54 -27.82 -5.56
CA ALA A 14 -2.88 -27.04 -4.38
C ALA A 14 -3.88 -25.92 -4.70
N SER A 15 -3.69 -25.22 -5.83
CA SER A 15 -4.63 -24.20 -6.31
C SER A 15 -6.00 -24.80 -6.61
N ARG A 16 -6.05 -25.96 -7.30
CA ARG A 16 -7.31 -26.71 -7.53
C ARG A 16 -7.98 -27.14 -6.25
N TYR A 17 -7.20 -27.58 -5.27
CA TYR A 17 -7.70 -28.04 -3.98
C TYR A 17 -8.35 -26.90 -3.19
N LEU A 18 -7.64 -25.77 -3.04
CA LEU A 18 -8.16 -24.58 -2.38
C LEU A 18 -9.38 -24.00 -3.11
N ASP A 19 -9.36 -24.01 -4.44
CA ASP A 19 -10.52 -23.61 -5.24
C ASP A 19 -11.71 -24.54 -5.04
N SER A 20 -11.50 -25.84 -4.86
CA SER A 20 -12.59 -26.79 -4.62
C SER A 20 -13.16 -26.62 -3.22
N ILE A 21 -12.29 -26.42 -2.22
CA ILE A 21 -12.72 -26.18 -0.84
C ILE A 21 -13.50 -24.87 -0.72
N SER A 22 -13.02 -23.77 -1.31
CA SER A 22 -13.74 -22.49 -1.24
C SER A 22 -15.15 -22.60 -1.81
N LYS A 23 -15.33 -23.38 -2.89
CA LYS A 23 -16.67 -23.65 -3.45
C LYS A 23 -17.55 -24.44 -2.49
N ILE A 24 -17.03 -25.52 -1.89
CA ILE A 24 -17.79 -26.35 -0.94
C ILE A 24 -18.22 -25.51 0.26
N LEU A 25 -17.28 -24.77 0.86
CA LEU A 25 -17.54 -23.93 2.03
C LEU A 25 -18.56 -22.82 1.70
N LEU A 26 -18.52 -22.24 0.51
CA LEU A 26 -19.51 -21.25 0.08
C LEU A 26 -20.90 -21.87 0.01
N MET A 27 -21.03 -23.04 -0.63
CA MET A 27 -22.33 -23.72 -0.75
C MET A 27 -22.89 -24.10 0.62
N GLU A 28 -22.04 -24.56 1.53
CA GLU A 28 -22.42 -24.84 2.92
C GLU A 28 -22.88 -23.56 3.64
N THR A 29 -22.14 -22.45 3.46
CA THR A 29 -22.48 -21.15 4.06
C THR A 29 -23.84 -20.64 3.59
N ILE A 30 -24.11 -20.74 2.28
CA ILE A 30 -25.40 -20.32 1.69
C ILE A 30 -26.53 -21.24 2.18
N THR A 31 -26.31 -22.56 2.19
CA THR A 31 -27.33 -23.55 2.60
C THR A 31 -27.70 -23.39 4.07
N ASN A 32 -26.73 -23.13 4.93
CA ASN A 32 -26.94 -22.93 6.36
C ASN A 32 -27.43 -21.52 6.71
N SER A 33 -27.57 -20.62 5.73
CA SER A 33 -27.97 -19.22 5.94
C SER A 33 -27.12 -18.51 6.98
N ASN A 34 -25.79 -18.75 6.94
CA ASN A 34 -24.87 -18.16 7.90
C ASN A 34 -24.91 -16.62 7.79
N ILE A 35 -25.04 -15.96 8.93
CA ILE A 35 -25.01 -14.50 9.03
C ILE A 35 -23.58 -13.96 8.96
N LEU A 36 -23.43 -12.69 8.58
CA LEU A 36 -22.16 -11.99 8.71
C LEU A 36 -21.75 -11.88 10.18
N ASN A 37 -20.49 -12.19 10.46
CA ASN A 37 -19.92 -11.96 11.79
C ASN A 37 -19.72 -10.45 12.00
N GLN A 38 -20.17 -9.95 13.15
CA GLN A 38 -20.09 -8.53 13.55
C GLN A 38 -18.68 -7.94 13.50
N GLN A 39 -17.63 -8.76 13.61
CA GLN A 39 -16.25 -8.27 13.51
C GLN A 39 -15.81 -7.89 12.08
N PHE A 40 -16.58 -8.26 11.05
CA PHE A 40 -16.22 -8.05 9.65
C PHE A 40 -17.09 -7.02 8.92
N TYR A 41 -17.96 -6.32 9.65
CA TYR A 41 -18.72 -5.21 9.13
C TYR A 41 -18.85 -4.11 10.18
N PHE A 42 -19.21 -2.91 9.74
CA PHE A 42 -19.46 -1.78 10.61
C PHE A 42 -20.58 -0.90 10.05
N SER A 43 -21.17 -0.10 10.93
CA SER A 43 -22.16 0.93 10.58
C SER A 43 -21.71 2.23 11.24
N PRO A 44 -21.28 3.25 10.49
CA PRO A 44 -20.92 4.53 11.09
C PRO A 44 -22.16 5.24 11.67
N ASP A 45 -21.96 6.02 12.73
CA ASP A 45 -23.06 6.65 13.47
C ASP A 45 -23.52 8.00 12.91
N GLN A 46 -22.76 8.60 11.99
CA GLN A 46 -23.10 9.91 11.41
C GLN A 46 -24.40 9.87 10.58
N SER A 47 -25.14 10.97 10.61
CA SER A 47 -26.39 11.13 9.83
C SER A 47 -26.20 10.96 8.31
N LEU A 48 -24.98 11.22 7.81
CA LEU A 48 -24.60 11.00 6.41
C LEU A 48 -24.74 9.53 5.98
N PHE A 49 -24.78 8.58 6.92
CA PHE A 49 -24.93 7.16 6.62
C PHE A 49 -26.37 6.66 6.76
N THR A 50 -27.31 7.52 7.14
CA THR A 50 -28.74 7.18 7.14
C THR A 50 -29.29 7.21 5.72
N LEU A 51 -30.03 6.15 5.36
CA LEU A 51 -30.61 5.94 4.04
C LEU A 51 -32.06 6.46 3.98
N SER A 52 -32.38 7.17 2.90
CA SER A 52 -33.76 7.51 2.54
C SER A 52 -34.48 6.32 1.90
N GLN A 53 -35.80 6.38 1.83
CA GLN A 53 -36.61 5.33 1.19
C GLN A 53 -36.28 5.16 -0.30
N ALA A 54 -35.95 6.25 -1.01
CA ALA A 54 -35.54 6.21 -2.40
C ALA A 54 -34.19 5.49 -2.58
N GLU A 55 -33.22 5.78 -1.70
CA GLU A 55 -31.91 5.10 -1.71
C GLU A 55 -32.03 3.62 -1.36
N ILE A 56 -32.88 3.27 -0.39
CA ILE A 56 -33.18 1.87 -0.05
C ILE A 56 -33.74 1.13 -1.27
N ALA A 57 -34.63 1.76 -2.05
CA ALA A 57 -35.17 1.14 -3.27
C ALA A 57 -34.08 0.93 -4.33
N GLN A 58 -33.16 1.88 -4.52
CA GLN A 58 -32.03 1.73 -5.42
C GLN A 58 -31.06 0.62 -4.95
N LEU A 59 -30.77 0.55 -3.65
CA LEU A 59 -29.92 -0.50 -3.07
C LEU A 59 -30.56 -1.89 -3.20
N LYS A 60 -31.89 -2.01 -3.08
CA LYS A 60 -32.61 -3.28 -3.36
C LYS A 60 -32.42 -3.73 -4.81
N SER A 61 -32.53 -2.80 -5.76
CA SER A 61 -32.29 -3.11 -7.19
C SER A 61 -30.83 -3.55 -7.42
N PHE A 62 -29.88 -2.84 -6.81
CA PHE A 62 -28.46 -3.19 -6.86
C PHE A 62 -28.19 -4.57 -6.26
N GLN A 63 -28.72 -4.86 -5.07
CA GLN A 63 -28.60 -6.15 -4.41
C GLN A 63 -29.16 -7.29 -5.28
N GLN A 64 -30.31 -7.10 -5.92
CA GLN A 64 -30.85 -8.08 -6.88
C GLN A 64 -29.94 -8.30 -8.09
N GLY A 65 -29.24 -7.25 -8.54
CA GLY A 65 -28.18 -7.37 -9.55
C GLY A 65 -27.03 -8.24 -9.07
N LEU A 66 -26.53 -8.01 -7.85
CA LEU A 66 -25.47 -8.81 -7.24
C LEU A 66 -25.89 -10.27 -7.05
N SER A 67 -27.13 -10.54 -6.63
CA SER A 67 -27.66 -11.90 -6.52
C SER A 67 -27.67 -12.63 -7.86
N ARG A 68 -28.02 -11.94 -8.95
CA ARG A 68 -27.92 -12.49 -10.31
C ARG A 68 -26.46 -12.76 -10.71
N HIS A 69 -25.54 -11.86 -10.39
CA HIS A 69 -24.10 -12.07 -10.61
C HIS A 69 -23.56 -13.27 -9.83
N LEU A 70 -24.02 -13.46 -8.59
CA LEU A 70 -23.63 -14.61 -7.76
C LEU A 70 -24.06 -15.92 -8.42
N VAL A 71 -25.30 -16.01 -8.92
CA VAL A 71 -25.79 -17.19 -9.65
C VAL A 71 -24.95 -17.44 -10.92
N THR A 72 -24.56 -16.40 -11.64
CA THR A 72 -23.65 -16.53 -12.80
C THR A 72 -22.27 -17.06 -12.38
N LEU A 73 -21.72 -16.60 -11.25
CA LEU A 73 -20.44 -17.09 -10.72
C LEU A 73 -20.50 -18.56 -10.29
N LEU A 74 -21.60 -19.01 -9.70
CA LEU A 74 -21.79 -20.42 -9.32
C LEU A 74 -21.74 -21.36 -10.54
N ASN A 75 -22.12 -20.87 -11.71
CA ASN A 75 -22.07 -21.60 -12.98
C ASN A 75 -20.73 -21.43 -13.74
N SER A 76 -19.79 -20.67 -13.19
CA SER A 76 -18.51 -20.37 -13.85
C SER A 76 -17.53 -21.54 -13.76
N GLN A 77 -16.76 -21.73 -14.83
CA GLN A 77 -15.63 -22.67 -14.87
C GLN A 77 -14.28 -22.00 -14.54
N ARG A 78 -14.28 -20.69 -14.25
CA ARG A 78 -13.05 -19.93 -13.97
C ARG A 78 -12.41 -20.39 -12.64
N PRO A 79 -11.09 -20.64 -12.60
CA PRO A 79 -10.35 -20.77 -11.35
C PRO A 79 -10.60 -19.61 -10.37
N GLY A 80 -10.67 -19.91 -9.07
CA GLY A 80 -10.85 -18.93 -8.01
C GLY A 80 -12.25 -18.32 -7.87
N TRP A 81 -13.27 -18.81 -8.59
CA TRP A 81 -14.62 -18.23 -8.49
C TRP A 81 -15.23 -18.36 -7.09
N GLY A 82 -14.87 -19.40 -6.31
CA GLY A 82 -15.38 -19.59 -4.94
C GLY A 82 -15.05 -18.41 -4.02
N ASN A 83 -13.80 -17.92 -4.07
CA ASN A 83 -13.38 -16.75 -3.31
C ASN A 83 -14.10 -15.47 -3.76
N ALA A 84 -14.24 -15.26 -5.07
CA ALA A 84 -14.97 -14.11 -5.61
C ALA A 84 -16.45 -14.13 -5.18
N ALA A 85 -17.06 -15.32 -5.19
CA ALA A 85 -18.43 -15.51 -4.78
C ALA A 85 -18.63 -15.32 -3.26
N PHE A 86 -17.65 -15.67 -2.42
CA PHE A 86 -17.66 -15.31 -0.99
C PHE A 86 -17.69 -13.79 -0.77
N SER A 87 -16.80 -13.04 -1.42
CA SER A 87 -16.79 -11.57 -1.29
C SER A 87 -18.10 -10.95 -1.78
N LEU A 88 -18.66 -11.47 -2.88
CA LEU A 88 -19.95 -11.02 -3.40
C LEU A 88 -21.11 -11.34 -2.45
N TYR A 89 -21.15 -12.56 -1.91
CA TYR A 89 -22.17 -12.98 -0.96
C TYR A 89 -22.12 -12.17 0.34
N ALA A 90 -20.92 -11.92 0.87
CA ALA A 90 -20.74 -11.05 2.02
C ALA A 90 -21.30 -9.64 1.76
N ARG A 91 -21.09 -9.07 0.57
CA ARG A 91 -21.64 -7.75 0.22
C ARG A 91 -23.17 -7.77 0.07
N ILE A 92 -23.74 -8.86 -0.43
CA ILE A 92 -25.20 -9.03 -0.47
C ILE A 92 -25.76 -9.01 0.96
N LEU A 93 -25.10 -9.69 1.90
CA LEU A 93 -25.51 -9.71 3.31
C LEU A 93 -25.35 -8.33 3.98
N SER A 94 -24.27 -7.58 3.72
CA SER A 94 -24.11 -6.23 4.27
C SER A 94 -25.15 -5.26 3.71
N LEU A 95 -25.53 -5.40 2.45
CA LEU A 95 -26.64 -4.67 1.85
C LEU A 95 -27.99 -5.03 2.49
N THR A 96 -28.23 -6.31 2.82
CA THR A 96 -29.43 -6.73 3.56
C THR A 96 -29.51 -5.99 4.89
N LEU A 97 -28.42 -6.02 5.67
CA LEU A 97 -28.34 -5.31 6.95
C LEU A 97 -28.55 -3.80 6.77
N SER A 98 -28.04 -3.23 5.68
CA SER A 98 -28.22 -1.81 5.38
C SER A 98 -29.69 -1.45 5.11
N ILE A 99 -30.33 -2.26 4.27
CA ILE A 99 -31.73 -2.09 3.86
C ILE A 99 -32.68 -2.24 5.06
N GLU A 100 -32.42 -3.22 5.93
CA GLU A 100 -33.25 -3.50 7.10
C GLU A 100 -33.10 -2.44 8.20
N SER A 101 -31.87 -1.96 8.44
CA SER A 101 -31.60 -0.95 9.46
C SER A 101 -31.90 0.48 9.01
N GLY A 102 -31.99 0.74 7.70
CA GLY A 102 -32.09 2.09 7.15
C GLY A 102 -30.80 2.90 7.30
N LYS A 103 -29.67 2.25 7.56
CA LYS A 103 -28.33 2.86 7.65
C LYS A 103 -27.37 2.07 6.78
N PHE A 104 -26.31 2.70 6.29
CA PHE A 104 -25.25 1.97 5.61
C PHE A 104 -24.51 1.03 6.57
N VAL A 105 -24.38 -0.23 6.15
CA VAL A 105 -23.56 -1.26 6.77
C VAL A 105 -22.53 -1.72 5.74
N PHE A 106 -21.25 -1.49 6.04
CA PHE A 106 -20.14 -1.76 5.13
C PHE A 106 -19.30 -2.93 5.62
N LEU A 107 -18.69 -3.66 4.69
CA LEU A 107 -17.70 -4.68 5.06
C LEU A 107 -16.38 -4.01 5.46
N ASP A 108 -15.66 -4.62 6.40
CA ASP A 108 -14.27 -4.25 6.70
C ASP A 108 -13.37 -4.65 5.53
N THR A 109 -12.82 -3.65 4.85
CA THR A 109 -11.97 -3.82 3.66
C THR A 109 -10.48 -3.74 3.93
N PHE A 110 -10.06 -3.53 5.18
CA PHE A 110 -8.65 -3.59 5.54
C PHE A 110 -8.13 -5.03 5.49
N ARG A 111 -6.88 -5.20 5.04
CA ARG A 111 -6.18 -6.47 5.19
C ARG A 111 -5.90 -6.75 6.66
N GLU A 112 -5.85 -8.02 7.04
CA GLU A 112 -5.46 -8.43 8.40
C GLU A 112 -4.05 -7.94 8.76
N SER A 113 -3.15 -7.91 7.77
CA SER A 113 -1.78 -7.43 7.92
C SER A 113 -1.62 -5.92 7.67
N SER A 114 -2.71 -5.15 7.65
CA SER A 114 -2.64 -3.72 7.42
C SER A 114 -1.81 -3.03 8.52
N PRO A 115 -0.80 -2.21 8.15
CA PRO A 115 -0.01 -1.49 9.14
C PRO A 115 -0.89 -0.47 9.85
N ALA A 116 -0.66 -0.32 11.16
CA ALA A 116 -1.38 0.62 12.00
C ALA A 116 -0.42 1.60 12.68
N ILE A 117 -0.85 2.85 12.80
CA ILE A 117 -0.21 3.87 13.62
C ILE A 117 -0.62 3.63 15.07
N PRO A 118 0.33 3.53 16.02
CA PRO A 118 0.00 3.37 17.43
C PRO A 118 -0.70 4.62 17.99
N TYR A 119 -1.59 4.45 18.97
CA TYR A 119 -2.36 5.57 19.52
C TYR A 119 -1.48 6.71 20.06
N SER A 120 -0.28 6.43 20.57
CA SER A 120 0.66 7.46 21.03
C SER A 120 1.05 8.46 19.94
N GLU A 121 1.08 8.04 18.67
CA GLU A 121 1.29 8.92 17.52
C GLU A 121 -0.02 9.56 17.05
N VAL A 122 -1.13 8.84 17.12
CA VAL A 122 -2.46 9.40 16.83
C VAL A 122 -2.74 10.59 17.75
N ALA A 123 -2.50 10.45 19.05
CA ALA A 123 -2.66 11.53 20.03
C ALA A 123 -1.73 12.71 19.78
N ARG A 124 -0.50 12.46 19.30
CA ARG A 124 0.44 13.54 18.96
C ARG A 124 -0.02 14.35 17.75
N TYR A 125 -0.60 13.71 16.76
CA TYR A 125 -1.04 14.33 15.51
C TYR A 125 -2.57 14.39 15.40
N GLU A 126 -3.27 14.50 16.53
CA GLU A 126 -4.73 14.39 16.63
C GLU A 126 -5.44 15.34 15.66
N THR A 127 -5.03 16.62 15.63
CA THR A 127 -5.59 17.63 14.71
C THR A 127 -5.48 17.21 13.24
N LYS A 128 -4.39 16.56 12.84
CA LYS A 128 -4.21 16.08 11.44
C LYS A 128 -5.14 14.90 11.14
N PHE A 129 -5.32 13.98 12.09
CA PHE A 129 -6.26 12.86 11.92
C PHE A 129 -7.72 13.33 11.92
N LEU A 130 -8.05 14.34 12.73
CA LEU A 130 -9.35 15.00 12.68
C LEU A 130 -9.59 15.64 11.30
N ALA A 131 -8.62 16.39 10.76
CA ALA A 131 -8.74 16.96 9.40
C ALA A 131 -8.92 15.88 8.32
N GLN A 132 -8.14 14.78 8.37
CA GLN A 132 -8.32 13.65 7.45
C GLN A 132 -9.69 13.00 7.56
N LYS A 133 -10.21 12.85 8.79
CA LYS A 133 -11.54 12.30 9.04
C LYS A 133 -12.63 13.20 8.42
N GLU A 134 -12.55 14.52 8.60
CA GLU A 134 -13.50 15.47 8.01
C GLU A 134 -13.39 15.52 6.47
N ASN A 135 -12.18 15.52 5.91
CA ASN A 135 -11.96 15.43 4.45
C ASN A 135 -12.58 14.15 3.87
N SER A 136 -12.46 13.03 4.59
CA SER A 136 -13.10 11.77 4.20
C SER A 136 -14.62 11.86 4.20
N LEU A 137 -15.24 12.55 5.17
CA LEU A 137 -16.69 12.76 5.17
C LEU A 137 -17.16 13.56 3.95
N TYR A 138 -16.41 14.60 3.57
CA TYR A 138 -16.71 15.37 2.37
C TYR A 138 -16.65 14.50 1.10
N ALA A 139 -15.59 13.69 0.95
CA ALA A 139 -15.45 12.76 -0.17
C ALA A 139 -16.58 11.71 -0.20
N ILE A 140 -16.98 11.18 0.96
CA ILE A 140 -18.10 10.23 1.10
C ILE A 140 -19.40 10.88 0.66
N ALA A 141 -19.65 12.14 1.04
CA ALA A 141 -20.85 12.86 0.62
C ALA A 141 -20.93 13.01 -0.91
N GLN A 142 -19.81 13.33 -1.57
CA GLN A 142 -19.73 13.40 -3.03
C GLN A 142 -19.96 12.03 -3.69
N LEU A 143 -19.32 10.98 -3.17
CA LEU A 143 -19.48 9.62 -3.68
C LEU A 143 -20.93 9.14 -3.52
N ARG A 144 -21.56 9.39 -2.37
CA ARG A 144 -22.97 9.07 -2.13
C ARG A 144 -23.89 9.80 -3.11
N ALA A 145 -23.70 11.10 -3.31
CA ALA A 145 -24.50 11.88 -4.24
C ALA A 145 -24.37 11.37 -5.69
N ALA A 146 -23.15 11.02 -6.11
CA ALA A 146 -22.92 10.43 -7.43
C ALA A 146 -23.52 9.02 -7.54
N LEU A 147 -23.49 8.22 -6.46
CA LEU A 147 -24.01 6.86 -6.43
C LEU A 147 -25.53 6.81 -6.67
N PHE A 148 -26.27 7.76 -6.09
CA PHE A 148 -27.74 7.78 -6.09
C PHE A 148 -28.38 8.80 -7.04
N ALA A 149 -27.60 9.42 -7.93
CA ALA A 149 -28.13 10.33 -8.94
C ALA A 149 -29.21 9.61 -9.81
N GLU A 150 -30.29 10.31 -10.14
CA GLU A 150 -31.55 9.72 -10.66
C GLU A 150 -31.42 8.80 -11.90
N GLN A 151 -30.37 8.96 -12.70
CA GLN A 151 -30.14 8.16 -13.92
C GLN A 151 -28.99 7.15 -13.77
N ASN A 152 -28.39 7.03 -12.58
CA ASN A 152 -27.22 6.19 -12.38
C ASN A 152 -27.61 4.80 -11.91
N VAL A 153 -27.20 3.77 -12.66
CA VAL A 153 -27.27 2.39 -12.17
C VAL A 153 -26.06 2.16 -11.27
N ILE A 154 -26.31 1.83 -10.01
CA ILE A 154 -25.26 1.54 -9.04
C ILE A 154 -24.38 0.39 -9.57
N SER A 155 -23.10 0.70 -9.78
CA SER A 155 -22.09 -0.28 -10.17
C SER A 155 -21.31 -0.79 -8.96
N GLU A 156 -20.80 -2.03 -9.05
CA GLU A 156 -19.93 -2.61 -8.00
C GLU A 156 -18.70 -1.76 -7.72
N LYS A 157 -18.12 -1.13 -8.76
CA LYS A 157 -16.98 -0.23 -8.62
C LYS A 157 -17.35 1.02 -7.82
N ALA A 158 -18.45 1.68 -8.16
CA ALA A 158 -18.88 2.90 -7.48
C ALA A 158 -19.24 2.62 -6.01
N TYR A 159 -19.96 1.52 -5.75
CA TYR A 159 -20.26 1.09 -4.38
C TYR A 159 -18.97 0.73 -3.61
N GLY A 160 -18.04 0.00 -4.23
CA GLY A 160 -16.76 -0.36 -3.62
C GLY A 160 -15.88 0.85 -3.28
N GLN A 161 -15.94 1.92 -4.07
CA GLN A 161 -15.26 3.19 -3.75
C GLN A 161 -15.88 3.86 -2.51
N LEU A 162 -17.22 3.90 -2.42
CA LEU A 162 -17.91 4.39 -1.24
C LEU A 162 -17.58 3.55 0.01
N GLU A 163 -17.61 2.22 -0.11
CA GLU A 163 -17.27 1.27 0.96
C GLU A 163 -15.82 1.47 1.45
N MET A 164 -14.87 1.60 0.53
CA MET A 164 -13.46 1.86 0.83
C MET A 164 -13.26 3.19 1.56
N GLN A 165 -13.85 4.29 1.06
CA GLN A 165 -13.74 5.58 1.73
C GLN A 165 -14.42 5.60 3.10
N SER A 166 -15.52 4.86 3.25
CA SER A 166 -16.21 4.71 4.54
C SER A 166 -15.38 3.92 5.54
N ASN A 167 -14.61 2.91 5.10
CA ASN A 167 -13.61 2.22 5.94
C ASN A 167 -12.52 3.18 6.42
N TYR A 168 -11.95 3.97 5.50
CA TYR A 168 -10.92 4.97 5.81
C TYR A 168 -11.41 5.99 6.84
N TYR A 169 -12.64 6.47 6.71
CA TYR A 169 -13.30 7.33 7.69
C TYR A 169 -13.47 6.63 9.05
N TYR A 170 -14.09 5.45 9.04
CA TYR A 170 -14.49 4.75 10.26
C TYR A 170 -13.29 4.34 11.11
N GLU A 171 -12.19 3.90 10.48
CA GLU A 171 -10.95 3.56 11.19
C GLU A 171 -10.39 4.77 11.97
N ARG A 172 -10.48 5.98 11.41
CA ARG A 172 -10.08 7.22 12.09
C ARG A 172 -11.04 7.61 13.19
N GLU A 173 -12.34 7.50 12.93
CA GLU A 173 -13.38 7.75 13.93
C GLU A 173 -13.15 6.87 15.17
N GLN A 174 -13.02 5.56 14.98
CA GLN A 174 -12.78 4.61 16.06
C GLN A 174 -11.43 4.82 16.73
N GLY A 175 -10.37 5.09 15.96
CA GLY A 175 -9.03 5.41 16.49
C GLY A 175 -9.02 6.59 17.45
N LEU A 176 -9.70 7.68 17.06
CA LEU A 176 -9.79 8.90 17.85
C LEU A 176 -10.72 8.74 19.06
N GLN A 177 -11.90 8.13 18.88
CA GLN A 177 -12.89 7.94 19.94
C GLN A 177 -12.44 6.93 20.99
N ASN A 178 -11.96 5.76 20.58
CA ASN A 178 -11.62 4.65 21.47
C ASN A 178 -10.16 4.66 21.93
N LYS A 179 -9.38 5.67 21.51
CA LYS A 179 -7.96 5.81 21.84
C LYS A 179 -7.12 4.59 21.41
N GLN A 180 -7.37 4.11 20.19
CA GLN A 180 -6.71 2.94 19.62
C GLN A 180 -5.83 3.32 18.43
N GLY A 181 -5.02 2.37 17.95
CA GLY A 181 -4.25 2.56 16.74
C GLY A 181 -5.14 2.70 15.50
N ILE A 182 -4.64 3.39 14.47
CA ILE A 182 -5.35 3.63 13.21
C ILE A 182 -4.63 2.88 12.09
N LYS A 183 -5.30 1.95 11.41
CA LYS A 183 -4.80 1.39 10.15
C LYS A 183 -4.73 2.47 9.08
N ILE A 184 -3.61 2.53 8.36
CA ILE A 184 -3.32 3.64 7.43
C ILE A 184 -3.33 3.25 5.96
N SER A 185 -3.32 1.96 5.68
CA SER A 185 -3.31 1.46 4.31
C SER A 185 -3.80 0.02 4.26
N GLY A 186 -4.09 -0.44 3.04
CA GLY A 186 -4.49 -1.82 2.78
C GLY A 186 -6.00 -1.99 2.68
N GLU A 187 -6.75 -0.89 2.57
CA GLU A 187 -8.13 -0.90 2.10
C GLU A 187 -8.19 -1.48 0.68
N GLN A 188 -9.19 -2.31 0.44
CA GLN A 188 -9.40 -2.98 -0.84
C GLN A 188 -10.80 -2.68 -1.38
N LEU A 189 -10.95 -2.65 -2.72
CA LEU A 189 -12.28 -2.51 -3.33
C LEU A 189 -13.21 -3.71 -3.04
N LEU A 190 -12.62 -4.85 -2.66
CA LEU A 190 -13.32 -6.06 -2.27
C LEU A 190 -12.77 -6.52 -0.93
N ALA A 191 -13.65 -6.74 0.04
CA ALA A 191 -13.26 -7.30 1.32
C ALA A 191 -12.68 -8.71 1.15
N SER A 192 -11.56 -8.96 1.84
CA SER A 192 -10.87 -10.24 1.86
C SER A 192 -10.37 -10.49 3.28
N LYS A 193 -10.92 -11.53 3.93
CA LYS A 193 -10.50 -12.00 5.25
C LYS A 193 -10.07 -13.45 5.14
N SER A 194 -9.01 -13.81 5.85
CA SER A 194 -8.51 -15.17 5.89
C SER A 194 -9.24 -15.94 6.96
N ILE A 195 -9.58 -17.19 6.66
CA ILE A 195 -10.02 -18.13 7.69
C ILE A 195 -9.05 -19.32 7.70
N PRO A 196 -8.73 -19.87 8.88
CA PRO A 196 -7.98 -21.11 8.93
C PRO A 196 -8.79 -22.20 8.23
N LEU A 197 -8.11 -23.00 7.42
CA LEU A 197 -8.71 -24.18 6.83
C LEU A 197 -9.08 -25.16 7.97
N PRO A 198 -10.30 -25.72 8.01
CA PRO A 198 -10.63 -26.77 8.97
C PRO A 198 -9.62 -27.93 8.92
N GLU A 199 -9.20 -28.44 10.08
CA GLU A 199 -8.19 -29.51 10.17
C GLU A 199 -8.56 -30.76 9.36
N THR A 200 -9.86 -31.05 9.28
CA THR A 200 -10.43 -32.18 8.52
C THR A 200 -10.22 -32.06 7.01
N LEU A 201 -10.01 -30.84 6.51
CA LEU A 201 -9.73 -30.53 5.11
C LEU A 201 -8.23 -30.41 4.83
N PHE A 202 -7.34 -30.84 5.74
CA PHE A 202 -5.94 -31.02 5.39
C PHE A 202 -5.69 -32.45 4.89
N PRO A 203 -4.89 -32.62 3.81
CA PRO A 203 -4.50 -33.94 3.37
C PRO A 203 -3.61 -34.61 4.43
N LYS A 204 -3.94 -35.85 4.80
CA LYS A 204 -3.11 -36.67 5.69
C LYS A 204 -1.89 -37.19 4.92
N LEU A 205 -0.76 -36.52 5.08
CA LEU A 205 0.51 -36.90 4.47
C LEU A 205 1.40 -37.67 5.46
N THR A 206 2.03 -38.74 4.98
CA THR A 206 3.11 -39.41 5.71
C THR A 206 4.32 -38.49 5.85
N LYS A 207 5.21 -38.76 6.82
CA LYS A 207 6.46 -38.00 7.01
C LYS A 207 7.30 -37.95 5.71
N GLN A 208 7.39 -39.07 5.00
CA GLN A 208 8.14 -39.17 3.74
C GLN A 208 7.52 -38.33 2.61
N GLN A 209 6.19 -38.38 2.45
CA GLN A 209 5.48 -37.56 1.45
C GLN A 209 5.64 -36.06 1.74
N ARG A 210 5.62 -35.68 3.02
CA ARG A 210 5.83 -34.29 3.44
C ARG A 210 7.25 -33.81 3.10
N ALA A 211 8.27 -34.59 3.44
CA ALA A 211 9.65 -34.26 3.11
C ALA A 211 9.88 -34.14 1.59
N ALA A 212 9.37 -35.10 0.82
CA ALA A 212 9.46 -35.06 -0.65
C ALA A 212 8.67 -33.89 -1.26
N GLY A 213 7.51 -33.54 -0.68
CA GLY A 213 6.72 -32.37 -1.10
C GLY A 213 7.44 -31.06 -0.82
N LEU A 214 8.02 -30.92 0.37
CA LEU A 214 8.79 -29.75 0.77
C LEU A 214 10.01 -29.54 -0.15
N GLY A 215 10.81 -30.58 -0.39
CA GLY A 215 11.96 -30.47 -1.29
C GLY A 215 11.59 -30.07 -2.73
N ARG A 216 10.43 -30.51 -3.24
CA ARG A 216 9.92 -30.04 -4.54
C ARG A 216 9.49 -28.58 -4.52
N LEU A 217 8.86 -28.12 -3.43
CA LEU A 217 8.44 -26.72 -3.28
C LEU A 217 9.64 -25.79 -3.14
N GLU A 218 10.66 -26.18 -2.39
CA GLU A 218 11.92 -25.43 -2.25
C GLU A 218 12.64 -25.31 -3.61
N ALA A 219 12.79 -26.42 -4.33
CA ALA A 219 13.37 -26.40 -5.68
C ALA A 219 12.56 -25.55 -6.66
N TYR A 220 11.22 -25.60 -6.57
CA TYR A 220 10.34 -24.78 -7.38
C TYR A 220 10.47 -23.29 -7.02
N GLN A 221 10.50 -22.94 -5.73
CA GLN A 221 10.71 -21.57 -5.26
C GLN A 221 12.03 -21.02 -5.80
N GLN A 222 13.13 -21.77 -5.67
CA GLN A 222 14.43 -21.37 -6.21
C GLN A 222 14.38 -21.14 -7.73
N SER A 223 13.67 -22.01 -8.47
CA SER A 223 13.51 -21.83 -9.92
C SER A 223 12.72 -20.57 -10.27
N ILE A 224 11.72 -20.20 -9.47
CA ILE A 224 10.92 -18.98 -9.65
C ILE A 224 11.75 -17.75 -9.27
N GLU A 225 12.50 -17.79 -8.18
CA GLU A 225 13.41 -16.71 -7.79
C GLU A 225 14.47 -16.45 -8.88
N GLN A 226 15.05 -17.51 -9.45
CA GLN A 226 15.99 -17.39 -10.58
C GLN A 226 15.33 -16.78 -11.83
N GLN A 227 14.10 -17.20 -12.16
CA GLN A 227 13.35 -16.61 -13.27
C GLN A 227 13.01 -15.14 -13.02
N LEU A 228 12.57 -14.79 -11.80
CA LEU A 228 12.30 -13.40 -11.41
C LEU A 228 13.57 -12.56 -11.49
N HIS A 229 14.71 -13.07 -11.03
CA HIS A 229 15.99 -12.37 -11.14
C HIS A 229 16.44 -12.21 -12.60
N ALA A 230 16.24 -13.22 -13.46
CA ALA A 230 16.57 -13.13 -14.87
C ALA A 230 15.67 -12.13 -15.62
N LEU A 231 14.37 -12.07 -15.28
CA LEU A 231 13.39 -11.22 -15.96
C LEU A 231 13.31 -9.81 -15.42
N TYR A 232 13.55 -9.61 -14.12
CA TYR A 232 13.34 -8.37 -13.39
C TYR A 232 14.55 -7.98 -12.53
N GLY A 233 15.72 -8.54 -12.82
CA GLY A 233 16.97 -8.13 -12.19
C GLY A 233 17.22 -6.64 -12.40
N TYR A 234 17.58 -5.98 -11.30
CA TYR A 234 17.91 -4.56 -11.32
C TYR A 234 19.29 -4.37 -11.96
N ASP A 235 19.36 -3.51 -12.96
CA ASP A 235 20.63 -3.04 -13.55
C ASP A 235 20.66 -1.51 -13.49
N LEU A 236 21.74 -0.96 -12.94
CA LEU A 236 21.84 0.47 -12.65
C LEU A 236 21.66 1.34 -13.91
N PHE A 237 22.07 0.86 -15.08
CA PHE A 237 22.08 1.63 -16.32
C PHE A 237 20.91 1.29 -17.24
N THR A 238 20.50 0.02 -17.27
CA THR A 238 19.57 -0.50 -18.30
C THR A 238 18.23 -0.97 -17.75
N ARG A 239 18.15 -1.32 -16.46
CA ARG A 239 16.94 -1.84 -15.80
C ARG A 239 16.79 -1.29 -14.39
N ASN A 240 16.67 0.03 -14.32
CA ASN A 240 16.36 0.77 -13.10
C ASN A 240 14.94 1.34 -13.13
N CYS A 241 14.52 1.99 -12.06
CA CYS A 241 13.16 2.51 -11.94
C CYS A 241 12.77 3.44 -13.10
N VAL A 242 13.68 4.29 -13.57
CA VAL A 242 13.40 5.25 -14.64
C VAL A 242 13.25 4.54 -15.98
N THR A 243 14.23 3.67 -16.33
CA THR A 243 14.19 2.93 -17.59
C THR A 243 12.98 2.00 -17.65
N GLU A 244 12.57 1.39 -16.53
CA GLU A 244 11.39 0.52 -16.47
C GLU A 244 10.07 1.31 -16.59
N ILE A 245 9.98 2.50 -15.99
CA ILE A 245 8.82 3.40 -16.18
C ILE A 245 8.71 3.81 -17.66
N THR A 246 9.79 4.31 -18.25
CA THR A 246 9.82 4.70 -19.67
C THR A 246 9.49 3.51 -20.57
N ARG A 247 10.09 2.34 -20.34
CA ARG A 247 9.80 1.11 -21.09
C ARG A 247 8.32 0.73 -21.00
N THR A 248 7.72 0.85 -19.81
CA THR A 248 6.29 0.57 -19.61
C THR A 248 5.42 1.55 -20.39
N ILE A 249 5.74 2.84 -20.33
CA ILE A 249 5.03 3.89 -21.08
C ILE A 249 5.12 3.63 -22.59
N ASN A 250 6.30 3.28 -23.10
CA ASN A 250 6.57 2.98 -24.51
C ASN A 250 5.77 1.77 -25.02
N GLN A 251 5.39 0.85 -24.14
CA GLN A 251 4.64 -0.36 -24.47
C GLN A 251 3.13 -0.16 -24.43
N LEU A 252 2.62 0.97 -23.94
CA LEU A 252 1.19 1.25 -23.87
C LEU A 252 0.64 1.55 -25.29
N PRO A 253 -0.31 0.76 -25.80
CA PRO A 253 -1.01 1.10 -27.03
C PRO A 253 -1.91 2.31 -26.77
N THR A 254 -1.48 3.50 -27.17
CA THR A 254 -2.23 4.73 -26.99
C THR A 254 -2.08 5.67 -28.18
N ASP A 255 -3.16 6.37 -28.52
CA ASP A 255 -3.15 7.46 -29.50
C ASP A 255 -3.01 8.83 -28.82
N ASN A 256 -2.88 8.85 -27.50
CA ASN A 256 -2.66 10.08 -26.76
C ASN A 256 -1.27 10.65 -27.07
N LEU A 257 -1.24 11.77 -27.79
CA LEU A 257 -0.03 12.49 -28.19
C LEU A 257 0.85 12.87 -27.00
N GLN A 258 0.26 13.23 -25.85
CA GLN A 258 1.02 13.61 -24.65
C GLN A 258 1.82 12.44 -24.08
N ILE A 259 1.26 11.22 -24.12
CA ILE A 259 1.97 10.01 -23.66
C ILE A 259 3.11 9.67 -24.64
N LYS A 260 2.89 9.85 -25.95
CA LYS A 260 3.93 9.66 -26.98
C LYS A 260 5.06 10.70 -26.86
N GLU A 261 4.73 11.94 -26.58
CA GLU A 261 5.72 13.00 -26.33
C GLU A 261 6.53 12.69 -25.07
N LEU A 262 5.86 12.31 -23.96
CA LEU A 262 6.51 11.95 -22.71
C LEU A 262 7.54 10.82 -22.89
N SER A 263 7.23 9.80 -23.70
CA SER A 263 8.17 8.73 -24.02
C SER A 263 9.42 9.19 -24.78
N GLN A 264 9.27 10.14 -25.71
CA GLN A 264 10.35 10.62 -26.57
C GLN A 264 11.27 11.61 -25.83
N LEU A 265 10.74 12.30 -24.82
CA LEU A 265 11.49 13.27 -24.04
C LEU A 265 12.58 12.63 -23.18
N THR A 266 12.41 11.38 -22.73
CA THR A 266 13.45 10.69 -21.97
C THR A 266 14.62 10.20 -22.84
N ASP A 267 14.46 10.07 -24.16
CA ASP A 267 15.54 9.54 -25.03
C ASP A 267 16.55 10.61 -25.48
N LYS A 268 16.34 11.88 -25.13
CA LYS A 268 17.15 13.02 -25.59
C LYS A 268 18.51 13.17 -24.88
N ASP A 269 18.69 12.57 -23.69
CA ASP A 269 19.88 12.76 -22.87
C ASP A 269 20.50 11.41 -22.44
N ILE A 270 21.82 11.31 -22.49
CA ILE A 270 22.58 10.13 -22.11
C ILE A 270 22.47 9.83 -20.60
N ILE A 271 22.10 10.83 -19.79
CA ILE A 271 21.87 10.66 -18.34
C ILE A 271 20.39 10.42 -18.00
N SER A 272 19.48 10.30 -18.97
CA SER A 272 18.06 10.11 -18.71
C SER A 272 17.71 8.79 -18.02
N PHE A 273 18.65 7.85 -17.89
CA PHE A 273 18.43 6.62 -17.12
C PHE A 273 18.48 6.85 -15.60
N ILE A 274 18.92 8.02 -15.10
CA ILE A 274 18.87 8.38 -13.67
C ILE A 274 17.79 9.43 -13.39
N PRO A 275 17.16 9.44 -12.18
CA PRO A 275 16.03 10.32 -11.90
C PRO A 275 16.25 11.82 -12.19
N PHE A 276 17.44 12.34 -11.90
CA PHE A 276 17.75 13.75 -12.15
C PHE A 276 17.91 14.05 -13.65
N GLY A 277 18.54 13.15 -14.40
CA GLY A 277 18.66 13.29 -15.85
C GLY A 277 17.31 13.19 -16.55
N SER A 278 16.47 12.21 -16.16
CA SER A 278 15.11 12.10 -16.70
C SER A 278 14.25 13.31 -16.38
N PHE A 279 14.34 13.82 -15.13
CA PHE A 279 13.63 15.03 -14.75
C PHE A 279 14.08 16.21 -15.60
N ARG A 280 15.39 16.43 -15.75
CA ARG A 280 15.93 17.51 -16.58
C ARG A 280 15.42 17.42 -18.01
N SER A 281 15.54 16.25 -18.63
CA SER A 281 15.12 15.98 -20.01
C SER A 281 13.62 16.23 -20.24
N LEU A 282 12.79 15.99 -19.22
CA LEU A 282 11.36 16.28 -19.25
C LEU A 282 11.05 17.75 -18.95
N SER A 283 11.79 18.37 -18.03
CA SER A 283 11.41 19.65 -17.41
C SER A 283 11.79 20.91 -18.20
N ASP A 284 12.55 20.77 -19.30
CA ASP A 284 12.95 21.91 -20.13
C ASP A 284 11.77 22.46 -20.95
N ASP A 285 10.79 21.62 -21.27
CA ASP A 285 9.62 21.97 -22.08
C ASP A 285 8.37 22.32 -21.23
N TYR A 286 8.44 22.26 -19.90
CA TYR A 286 7.30 22.43 -18.98
C TYR A 286 7.55 23.43 -17.85
N SER A 287 6.47 24.00 -17.31
CA SER A 287 6.54 24.83 -16.10
C SER A 287 6.95 23.99 -14.89
N LYS A 288 7.88 24.52 -14.11
CA LYS A 288 8.46 23.85 -12.94
C LYS A 288 7.95 24.50 -11.66
N GLN A 289 7.49 23.69 -10.72
CA GLN A 289 7.20 24.10 -9.36
C GLN A 289 8.07 23.32 -8.39
N ALA A 290 8.80 24.03 -7.53
CA ALA A 290 9.56 23.42 -6.45
C ALA A 290 8.64 23.24 -5.24
N LEU A 291 8.39 21.98 -4.88
CA LEU A 291 7.66 21.65 -3.65
C LEU A 291 8.69 21.24 -2.58
N PRO A 292 8.73 21.94 -1.42
CA PRO A 292 9.63 21.57 -0.34
C PRO A 292 9.27 20.19 0.21
N SER A 293 10.27 19.45 0.66
CA SER A 293 10.04 18.17 1.33
C SER A 293 9.19 18.36 2.58
N PHE A 294 8.44 17.33 2.98
CA PHE A 294 7.65 17.36 4.22
C PHE A 294 8.49 17.79 5.43
N ARG A 295 9.72 17.27 5.54
CA ARG A 295 10.66 17.65 6.60
C ARG A 295 10.95 19.16 6.57
N HIS A 296 11.27 19.69 5.39
CA HIS A 296 11.59 21.10 5.23
C HIS A 296 10.39 22.01 5.59
N GLN A 297 9.19 21.60 5.20
CA GLN A 297 7.94 22.27 5.60
C GLN A 297 7.80 22.29 7.12
N GLN A 298 7.96 21.14 7.79
CA GLN A 298 7.82 21.05 9.25
C GLN A 298 8.90 21.82 10.01
N VAL A 299 10.17 21.79 9.57
CA VAL A 299 11.26 22.55 10.19
C VAL A 299 11.02 24.05 10.02
N THR A 300 10.52 24.47 8.85
CA THR A 300 10.15 25.88 8.58
C THR A 300 9.03 26.34 9.51
N GLU A 301 7.99 25.53 9.71
CA GLU A 301 6.92 25.81 10.66
C GLU A 301 7.45 25.96 12.10
N MET A 302 8.32 25.05 12.55
CA MET A 302 8.94 25.14 13.88
C MET A 302 9.78 26.40 14.02
N CYS A 303 10.59 26.75 13.02
CA CYS A 303 11.38 27.99 13.02
C CYS A 303 10.54 29.27 13.02
N ARG A 304 9.26 29.21 12.59
CA ARG A 304 8.33 30.34 12.70
C ARG A 304 7.71 30.45 14.10
N ALA A 305 7.54 29.34 14.80
CA ALA A 305 6.91 29.28 16.12
C ALA A 305 7.91 29.36 17.29
N GLU A 306 9.16 28.95 17.06
CA GLU A 306 10.19 28.75 18.07
C GLU A 306 11.50 29.46 17.69
N ASN A 307 12.49 29.43 18.59
CA ASN A 307 13.83 29.95 18.31
C ASN A 307 14.56 29.06 17.28
N SER A 308 14.96 29.63 16.14
CA SER A 308 15.57 28.89 15.02
C SER A 308 16.86 28.15 15.38
N ALA A 309 17.66 28.63 16.34
CA ALA A 309 18.88 27.93 16.75
C ALA A 309 18.56 26.66 17.55
N ILE A 310 17.56 26.73 18.44
CA ILE A 310 17.08 25.55 19.19
C ILE A 310 16.49 24.53 18.23
N VAL A 311 15.65 24.97 17.28
CA VAL A 311 15.08 24.09 16.25
C VAL A 311 16.18 23.46 15.41
N PHE A 312 17.20 24.22 15.00
CA PHE A 312 18.34 23.68 14.26
C PHE A 312 19.03 22.55 15.03
N PHE A 313 19.45 22.78 16.28
CA PHE A 313 20.13 21.76 17.08
C PHE A 313 19.23 20.57 17.45
N ARG A 314 17.91 20.75 17.53
CA ARG A 314 16.96 19.66 17.73
C ARG A 314 16.76 18.84 16.46
N GLU A 315 16.58 19.49 15.31
CA GLU A 315 16.11 18.83 14.09
C GLU A 315 17.23 18.36 13.17
N PHE A 316 18.49 18.79 13.33
CA PHE A 316 19.57 18.43 12.38
C PHE A 316 20.01 16.95 12.43
N ASN A 317 19.61 16.19 13.45
CA ASN A 317 20.04 14.80 13.63
C ASN A 317 18.89 13.85 13.94
N THR A 318 19.09 12.57 13.68
CA THR A 318 18.08 11.50 13.84
C THR A 318 17.72 11.19 15.29
N LEU A 319 18.53 11.60 16.26
CA LEU A 319 18.33 11.27 17.69
C LEU A 319 17.36 12.23 18.37
N SER A 320 17.41 13.52 18.02
CA SER A 320 16.57 14.56 18.64
C SER A 320 15.47 15.11 17.74
N ALA A 321 15.45 14.77 16.45
CA ALA A 321 14.44 15.28 15.53
C ALA A 321 13.02 14.86 15.94
N THR A 322 12.11 15.82 16.03
CA THR A 322 10.77 15.63 16.61
C THR A 322 9.91 14.67 15.79
N ASN A 323 10.04 14.76 14.47
CA ASN A 323 9.17 14.06 13.52
C ASN A 323 9.83 12.82 12.90
N TYR A 324 11.13 12.60 13.13
CA TYR A 324 11.82 11.43 12.60
C TYR A 324 11.78 10.28 13.61
N LYS A 325 11.46 9.09 13.12
CA LYS A 325 11.61 7.83 13.85
C LYS A 325 12.33 6.87 12.94
N PHE A 326 13.29 6.14 13.51
CA PHE A 326 14.03 5.14 12.76
C PHE A 326 13.07 4.13 12.12
N ASN A 327 13.26 3.90 10.82
CA ASN A 327 12.57 2.85 10.08
C ASN A 327 13.54 1.70 9.83
N ASP A 328 13.07 0.47 9.94
CA ASP A 328 13.88 -0.73 9.71
C ASP A 328 14.38 -0.85 8.27
N GLN A 329 13.86 -0.03 7.36
CA GLN A 329 14.31 0.06 5.97
C GLN A 329 15.24 1.26 5.70
N ASP A 330 15.47 2.12 6.69
CA ASP A 330 16.37 3.26 6.54
C ASP A 330 17.83 2.81 6.56
N ALA A 331 18.66 3.52 5.81
CA ALA A 331 20.09 3.32 5.86
C ALA A 331 20.67 3.84 7.19
N ALA A 332 21.87 3.41 7.57
CA ALA A 332 22.54 3.94 8.76
C ALA A 332 23.03 5.38 8.52
N PHE A 333 22.47 6.36 9.25
CA PHE A 333 22.93 7.75 9.25
C PHE A 333 22.53 8.48 10.54
N LEU A 334 23.18 9.62 10.81
CA LEU A 334 22.95 10.43 12.01
C LEU A 334 22.48 11.84 11.70
N ILE A 335 23.02 12.48 10.66
CA ILE A 335 22.79 13.89 10.35
C ILE A 335 21.99 14.02 9.05
N PHE A 336 20.98 14.87 9.09
CA PHE A 336 20.23 15.29 7.90
C PHE A 336 21.05 16.30 7.09
N THR A 337 21.06 16.11 5.78
CA THR A 337 21.97 16.79 4.83
C THR A 337 21.21 17.49 3.69
N ASP A 338 19.88 17.50 3.77
CA ASP A 338 18.97 18.14 2.82
C ASP A 338 19.04 19.66 2.90
N ASP A 339 19.15 20.25 4.09
CA ASP A 339 18.98 21.69 4.31
C ASP A 339 20.26 22.54 4.15
N ASN A 340 21.46 21.95 4.07
CA ASN A 340 22.71 22.72 4.01
C ASN A 340 23.73 22.14 3.03
N ILE A 341 23.88 22.80 1.88
CA ILE A 341 24.82 22.39 0.82
C ILE A 341 26.27 22.56 1.31
N LEU A 342 26.62 23.71 1.88
CA LEU A 342 28.02 24.03 2.25
C LEU A 342 28.59 23.08 3.30
N MET A 343 27.80 22.74 4.31
CA MET A 343 28.21 21.81 5.39
C MET A 343 28.03 20.33 5.01
N ARG A 344 27.47 20.03 3.83
CA ARG A 344 27.16 18.67 3.39
C ARG A 344 28.37 17.73 3.41
N PRO A 345 29.60 18.13 3.00
CA PRO A 345 30.75 17.23 3.08
C PRO A 345 31.12 16.84 4.52
N ILE A 346 30.98 17.78 5.47
CA ILE A 346 31.27 17.54 6.89
C ILE A 346 30.21 16.59 7.46
N PHE A 347 28.93 16.87 7.23
CA PHE A 347 27.83 16.02 7.68
C PHE A 347 27.84 14.63 7.00
N GLY A 348 28.21 14.59 5.72
CA GLY A 348 28.42 13.37 4.95
C GLY A 348 29.53 12.51 5.54
N SER A 349 30.63 13.12 5.97
CA SER A 349 31.73 12.43 6.64
C SER A 349 31.30 11.79 7.96
N ILE A 350 30.47 12.50 8.75
CA ILE A 350 29.90 11.96 9.99
C ILE A 350 28.97 10.77 9.70
N ASN A 351 28.09 10.91 8.71
CA ASN A 351 27.21 9.81 8.30
C ASN A 351 27.98 8.60 7.78
N LEU A 352 29.03 8.82 6.99
CA LEU A 352 29.90 7.75 6.49
C LEU A 352 30.60 7.02 7.65
N ALA A 353 31.07 7.73 8.67
CA ALA A 353 31.66 7.12 9.86
C ALA A 353 30.65 6.26 10.64
N VAL A 354 29.42 6.74 10.80
CA VAL A 354 28.33 5.98 11.44
C VAL A 354 28.00 4.73 10.63
N ALA A 355 27.83 4.86 9.32
CA ALA A 355 27.52 3.74 8.44
C ALA A 355 28.64 2.69 8.40
N THR A 356 29.90 3.14 8.41
CA THR A 356 31.07 2.26 8.50
C THR A 356 31.10 1.50 9.82
N THR A 357 30.83 2.19 10.94
CA THR A 357 30.76 1.56 12.26
C THR A 357 29.66 0.51 12.32
N MET A 358 28.48 0.82 11.77
CA MET A 358 27.36 -0.11 11.68
C MET A 358 27.67 -1.31 10.79
N SER A 359 28.38 -1.10 9.69
CA SER A 359 28.84 -2.18 8.78
C SER A 359 29.85 -3.11 9.47
N ILE A 360 30.80 -2.56 10.23
CA ILE A 360 31.77 -3.35 11.03
C ILE A 360 31.02 -4.15 12.10
N TYR A 361 30.12 -3.51 12.85
CA TYR A 361 29.28 -4.18 13.83
C TYR A 361 28.45 -5.30 13.18
N GLY A 362 27.80 -5.01 12.05
CA GLY A 362 27.01 -5.97 11.29
C GLY A 362 27.81 -7.16 10.76
N SER A 363 29.07 -6.95 10.40
CA SER A 363 29.99 -8.03 10.02
C SER A 363 30.26 -8.98 11.21
N LEU A 364 30.36 -8.43 12.42
CA LEU A 364 30.56 -9.21 13.65
C LEU A 364 29.27 -9.86 14.15
N SER A 365 28.11 -9.25 13.91
CA SER A 365 26.80 -9.73 14.35
C SER A 365 26.05 -10.58 13.32
N LEU A 366 26.65 -10.85 12.15
CA LEU A 366 26.02 -11.48 10.98
C LEU A 366 25.21 -12.74 11.31
N ALA A 367 25.73 -13.59 12.21
CA ALA A 367 25.09 -14.84 12.62
C ALA A 367 23.86 -14.65 13.51
N PHE A 368 23.70 -13.47 14.13
CA PHE A 368 22.64 -13.17 15.10
C PHE A 368 21.52 -12.32 14.52
N ASP A 369 21.82 -11.48 13.52
CA ASP A 369 20.86 -10.53 12.92
C ASP A 369 20.54 -10.82 11.44
N SER A 370 20.98 -11.98 10.93
CA SER A 370 20.83 -12.38 9.53
C SER A 370 21.39 -11.36 8.54
N GLY A 371 22.43 -10.60 8.95
CA GLY A 371 23.10 -9.59 8.14
C GLY A 371 22.36 -8.28 7.96
N LYS A 372 21.33 -8.01 8.78
CA LYS A 372 20.57 -6.76 8.74
C LYS A 372 21.47 -5.54 8.98
N ALA A 373 22.26 -5.52 10.05
CA ALA A 373 23.11 -4.36 10.37
C ALA A 373 24.19 -4.13 9.30
N LEU A 374 24.71 -5.20 8.70
CA LEU A 374 25.68 -5.11 7.61
C LEU A 374 25.04 -4.46 6.38
N LYS A 375 23.82 -4.89 6.02
CA LYS A 375 23.05 -4.29 4.93
C LYS A 375 22.76 -2.81 5.18
N ASP A 376 22.29 -2.46 6.38
CA ASP A 376 21.92 -1.09 6.73
C ASP A 376 23.16 -0.17 6.74
N GLY A 377 24.30 -0.67 7.23
CA GLY A 377 25.60 0.02 7.20
C GLY A 377 26.17 0.20 5.80
N THR A 378 26.18 -0.85 4.98
CA THR A 378 26.66 -0.77 3.58
C THR A 378 25.79 0.15 2.72
N MET A 379 24.47 0.13 2.89
CA MET A 379 23.58 1.12 2.28
C MET A 379 23.87 2.54 2.77
N GLY A 380 24.14 2.71 4.06
CA GLY A 380 24.53 4.01 4.63
C GLY A 380 25.81 4.57 3.97
N ILE A 381 26.82 3.72 3.76
CA ILE A 381 28.05 4.11 3.05
C ILE A 381 27.73 4.57 1.63
N LEU A 382 26.99 3.76 0.87
CA LEU A 382 26.65 4.05 -0.53
C LEU A 382 25.87 5.36 -0.65
N MET A 383 24.96 5.64 0.29
CA MET A 383 24.16 6.87 0.28
C MET A 383 24.90 8.10 0.81
N SER A 384 25.93 7.93 1.65
CA SER A 384 26.69 9.05 2.21
C SER A 384 27.95 9.43 1.44
N LEU A 385 28.50 8.55 0.62
CA LEU A 385 29.65 8.89 -0.25
C LEU A 385 29.40 10.11 -1.16
N PRO A 386 28.24 10.24 -1.85
CA PRO A 386 27.97 11.40 -2.70
C PRO A 386 27.91 12.73 -1.93
N GLU A 387 27.66 12.69 -0.61
CA GLU A 387 27.53 13.89 0.22
C GLU A 387 28.86 14.61 0.39
N LEU A 388 29.97 13.88 0.28
CA LEU A 388 31.32 14.43 0.25
C LEU A 388 31.54 15.35 -0.96
N ALA A 389 30.79 15.12 -2.04
CA ALA A 389 30.81 15.91 -3.27
C ALA A 389 29.54 16.76 -3.44
N PHE A 390 28.92 17.18 -2.34
CA PHE A 390 27.74 18.05 -2.33
C PHE A 390 26.46 17.43 -2.92
N PHE A 391 26.39 16.10 -3.11
CA PHE A 391 25.19 15.43 -3.63
C PHE A 391 24.45 14.68 -2.51
N ASN A 392 23.13 14.81 -2.40
CA ASN A 392 22.35 14.12 -1.38
C ASN A 392 21.53 12.98 -1.98
N ILE A 393 21.60 11.82 -1.34
CA ILE A 393 20.67 10.72 -1.55
C ILE A 393 19.85 10.55 -0.28
N ARG A 394 18.53 10.38 -0.44
CA ARG A 394 17.63 10.18 0.69
C ARG A 394 17.95 8.86 1.41
N LYS A 395 18.27 8.96 2.69
CA LYS A 395 18.62 7.81 3.58
C LYS A 395 17.49 7.37 4.50
N GLY A 396 16.60 8.30 4.83
CA GLY A 396 15.53 8.12 5.80
C GLY A 396 14.13 8.27 5.21
N SER A 397 13.18 7.55 5.77
CA SER A 397 11.77 7.57 5.38
C SER A 397 10.88 8.00 6.55
N TYR A 398 9.82 8.74 6.23
CA TYR A 398 8.77 9.06 7.19
C TYR A 398 7.66 8.03 7.01
N LYS A 399 7.42 7.20 8.02
CA LYS A 399 6.44 6.10 7.94
C LYS A 399 4.99 6.59 7.71
N HIS A 400 4.71 7.84 8.07
CA HIS A 400 3.34 8.36 8.17
C HIS A 400 3.26 9.77 7.58
N LEU A 401 3.30 9.87 6.25
CA LEU A 401 3.05 11.14 5.56
C LEU A 401 1.55 11.28 5.31
N SER A 402 0.98 12.42 5.72
CA SER A 402 -0.25 12.91 5.12
C SER A 402 0.04 13.26 3.66
N LEU A 403 -0.90 12.94 2.75
CA LEU A 403 -0.86 13.51 1.40
C LEU A 403 -0.83 15.04 1.54
N PRO A 404 0.00 15.75 0.76
CA PRO A 404 -0.01 17.21 0.76
C PRO A 404 -1.41 17.70 0.37
N GLU A 405 -1.90 18.71 1.08
CA GLU A 405 -3.04 19.50 0.63
C GLU A 405 -2.57 20.29 -0.59
N ASN A 406 -3.16 19.99 -1.76
CA ASN A 406 -2.96 20.79 -2.97
C ASN A 406 -3.91 21.99 -2.97
#